data_AF-A0A834WJX0-F1
#
_entry.id   AF-A0A834WJX0-F1
#
_cell.length_a   1.000
_cell.length_b   1.000
_cell.length_c   1.000
_cell.angle_alpha   90.00
_cell.angle_beta   90.00
_cell.angle_gamma   90.00
#
_symmetry.space_group_name_H-M   'P 1'
#
loop_
_entity.id
_entity.type
_entity.pdbx_description
1 polymer ?
#
loop_
_entity_poly.entity_id
_entity_poly.type
_entity_poly.pdbx_seq_one_letter_code
_entity_poly.pdbx_strand_id
1 'polypeptide(L)'
;MVLIQQEDTDEHNANSPQAATAKSSITTTIADADGFETASDTDLATGDDDNGGGEAHKEKTALDQANDAKLEGNKLFGDGQYEEALSQYELALQVAADMASSVEIRSICHANRAVCFMKLGKYDSTIKECTKAIELNPVYVKAMIRRGEAHEKLENYEEAIADMKKILEIDPSNDQARKTIRRLEPLAAEKMEKKKEEMIEKLKDLGNSVLGRFGMSIDNFKAVKDPKTGNVGDQNNKTNTDEGFEHFLGDHRTALTKVHHMIQNGLKSGGLGSMEDLKHEKR
;
A
#
# COMPACT_ATOMS: atom_id res chain seq x y z
N MET A 1 -52.77 53.74 -15.14
CA MET A 1 -53.11 54.35 -16.44
C MET A 1 -51.91 55.21 -16.85
N VAL A 2 -51.39 55.04 -18.08
CA VAL A 2 -50.31 55.84 -18.74
C VAL A 2 -48.87 55.44 -18.33
N LEU A 3 -48.17 54.58 -19.13
CA LEU A 3 -47.26 54.86 -20.29
C LEU A 3 -45.80 55.17 -19.81
N ILE A 4 -44.81 54.28 -19.96
CA ILE A 4 -44.01 53.87 -21.15
C ILE A 4 -42.94 54.90 -21.58
N GLN A 5 -41.66 54.45 -21.50
CA GLN A 5 -40.43 54.74 -22.29
C GLN A 5 -39.90 56.18 -22.44
N GLN A 6 -38.58 56.38 -22.23
CA GLN A 6 -37.56 56.24 -23.30
C GLN A 6 -36.12 56.40 -22.76
N GLU A 7 -35.26 55.51 -23.28
CA GLU A 7 -33.79 55.57 -23.35
C GLU A 7 -33.32 56.64 -24.34
N ASP A 8 -32.09 57.14 -24.17
CA ASP A 8 -31.04 57.28 -25.20
C ASP A 8 -29.83 57.97 -24.55
N THR A 9 -28.72 57.27 -24.30
CA THR A 9 -27.61 56.86 -25.20
C THR A 9 -26.67 58.01 -25.58
N ASP A 10 -25.39 57.83 -25.20
CA ASP A 10 -24.16 58.31 -25.86
C ASP A 10 -23.02 57.56 -25.13
N GLU A 11 -22.50 56.43 -25.65
CA GLU A 11 -21.38 56.35 -26.62
C GLU A 11 -20.18 57.21 -26.21
N HIS A 12 -18.92 56.80 -26.16
CA HIS A 12 -18.17 55.62 -26.58
C HIS A 12 -16.81 55.74 -25.87
N ASN A 13 -16.25 54.67 -25.31
CA ASN A 13 -14.83 54.38 -25.58
C ASN A 13 -14.54 52.90 -25.36
N ALA A 14 -13.99 52.29 -26.40
CA ALA A 14 -13.65 50.90 -26.51
C ALA A 14 -12.37 50.59 -25.73
N ASN A 15 -12.40 49.54 -24.90
CA ASN A 15 -11.37 48.51 -24.94
C ASN A 15 -11.84 47.22 -24.25
N SER A 16 -11.76 46.13 -24.97
CA SER A 16 -11.80 44.73 -24.52
C SER A 16 -10.73 44.00 -25.34
N PRO A 17 -10.23 42.81 -24.96
CA PRO A 17 -10.70 41.86 -23.94
C PRO A 17 -9.60 41.55 -22.90
N GLN A 18 -9.80 40.82 -21.79
CA GLN A 18 -9.85 39.36 -21.79
C GLN A 18 -10.15 38.85 -20.36
N ALA A 19 -11.08 37.92 -20.28
CA ALA A 19 -11.35 37.11 -19.10
C ALA A 19 -10.18 36.16 -18.81
N ALA A 20 -9.84 35.98 -17.53
CA ALA A 20 -9.01 34.88 -17.07
C ALA A 20 -9.65 34.24 -15.83
N THR A 21 -10.45 33.21 -16.11
CA THR A 21 -10.80 32.13 -15.19
C THR A 21 -9.58 31.25 -14.90
N ALA A 22 -9.38 30.84 -13.65
CA ALA A 22 -8.65 29.61 -13.34
C ALA A 22 -9.09 29.04 -11.98
N LYS A 23 -10.24 28.36 -11.98
CA LYS A 23 -10.44 27.22 -11.06
C LYS A 23 -9.65 26.07 -11.66
N SER A 24 -8.65 25.58 -10.93
CA SER A 24 -7.87 24.41 -11.33
C SER A 24 -8.77 23.17 -11.28
N SER A 25 -9.40 22.88 -12.42
CA SER A 25 -10.09 21.63 -12.67
C SER A 25 -9.05 20.62 -13.13
N ILE A 26 -8.59 19.77 -12.22
CA ILE A 26 -7.87 18.54 -12.58
C ILE A 26 -8.92 17.56 -13.10
N THR A 27 -9.21 17.64 -14.40
CA THR A 27 -9.92 16.59 -15.11
C THR A 27 -8.87 15.61 -15.63
N THR A 28 -8.53 14.60 -14.82
CA THR A 28 -7.82 13.42 -15.33
C THR A 28 -8.87 12.40 -15.74
N THR A 29 -9.16 12.35 -17.02
CA THR A 29 -9.91 11.26 -17.65
C THR A 29 -9.14 9.96 -17.46
N ILE A 30 -9.67 9.09 -16.60
CA ILE A 30 -9.25 7.70 -16.45
C ILE A 30 -9.98 6.89 -17.52
N ALA A 31 -9.30 6.57 -18.62
CA ALA A 31 -9.52 5.38 -19.44
C ALA A 31 -8.54 5.37 -20.63
N ASP A 32 -7.25 5.12 -20.37
CA ASP A 32 -6.35 4.50 -21.35
C ASP A 32 -5.30 3.71 -20.56
N ALA A 33 -5.30 2.38 -20.76
CA ALA A 33 -4.70 1.39 -19.86
C ALA A 33 -3.16 1.33 -19.87
N ASP A 34 -2.48 2.19 -20.64
CA ASP A 34 -1.02 2.20 -20.77
C ASP A 34 -0.43 3.58 -20.45
N GLY A 35 -0.96 4.21 -19.40
CA GLY A 35 -0.59 5.54 -18.89
C GLY A 35 0.87 5.64 -18.48
N PHE A 36 1.68 5.90 -19.47
CA PHE A 36 3.05 6.31 -19.40
C PHE A 36 3.15 7.81 -19.07
N GLU A 37 4.07 8.16 -18.18
CA GLU A 37 4.31 9.56 -17.86
C GLU A 37 5.24 10.18 -18.88
N THR A 38 4.66 10.72 -19.96
CA THR A 38 5.29 11.90 -20.57
C THR A 38 5.27 12.95 -19.49
N ALA A 39 6.47 13.35 -19.02
CA ALA A 39 6.60 14.47 -18.12
C ALA A 39 5.68 15.59 -18.61
N SER A 40 4.81 16.09 -17.74
CA SER A 40 4.13 17.35 -18.01
C SER A 40 5.20 18.34 -18.45
N ASP A 41 4.99 19.00 -19.59
CA ASP A 41 5.79 20.14 -20.05
C ASP A 41 5.71 21.27 -19.01
N THR A 42 6.39 21.11 -17.89
CA THR A 42 6.87 22.25 -17.13
C THR A 42 8.14 22.65 -17.82
N ASP A 43 7.99 23.53 -18.81
CA ASP A 43 9.08 24.36 -19.33
C ASP A 43 9.86 24.88 -18.12
N LEU A 44 11.03 24.29 -17.87
CA LEU A 44 12.08 24.93 -17.09
C LEU A 44 12.59 26.08 -17.96
N ALA A 45 11.79 27.14 -18.05
CA ALA A 45 12.17 28.38 -18.69
C ALA A 45 13.45 28.86 -18.03
N THR A 46 14.55 28.78 -18.78
CA THR A 46 15.85 29.28 -18.37
C THR A 46 15.79 30.80 -18.37
N GLY A 47 15.59 31.38 -17.19
CA GLY A 47 16.00 32.75 -16.94
C GLY A 47 17.53 32.79 -16.97
N ASP A 48 18.09 33.38 -18.02
CA ASP A 48 19.47 33.84 -18.03
C ASP A 48 19.61 34.89 -16.92
N ASP A 49 20.30 34.55 -15.84
CA ASP A 49 20.99 35.55 -15.04
C ASP A 49 22.24 34.98 -14.36
N ASP A 50 23.26 35.83 -14.40
CA ASP A 50 24.68 35.60 -14.26
C ASP A 50 25.17 35.36 -12.82
N ASN A 51 26.30 34.66 -12.72
CA ASN A 51 27.30 34.72 -11.65
C ASN A 51 26.98 34.06 -10.27
N GLY A 52 27.20 32.74 -10.17
CA GLY A 52 27.39 32.06 -8.88
C GLY A 52 27.43 30.53 -8.91
N GLY A 53 28.62 29.93 -8.72
CA GLY A 53 28.78 28.57 -8.16
C GLY A 53 28.83 27.41 -9.15
N GLY A 54 30.01 26.82 -9.33
CA GLY A 54 30.22 25.61 -10.14
C GLY A 54 29.48 24.36 -9.64
N GLU A 55 28.85 24.39 -8.47
CA GLU A 55 27.99 23.31 -7.95
C GLU A 55 26.57 23.38 -8.51
N ALA A 56 25.96 24.56 -8.60
CA ALA A 56 24.62 24.75 -9.16
C ALA A 56 24.55 24.37 -10.65
N HIS A 57 25.60 24.70 -11.41
CA HIS A 57 25.71 24.30 -12.81
C HIS A 57 25.85 22.77 -12.95
N LYS A 58 26.64 22.12 -12.09
CA LYS A 58 26.79 20.65 -12.11
C LYS A 58 25.48 19.94 -11.74
N GLU A 59 24.75 20.47 -10.76
CA GLU A 59 23.45 19.95 -10.37
C GLU A 59 22.43 20.08 -11.52
N LYS A 60 22.35 21.24 -12.17
CA LYS A 60 21.51 21.42 -13.35
C LYS A 60 21.87 20.42 -14.47
N THR A 61 23.15 20.28 -14.79
CA THR A 61 23.61 19.33 -15.82
C THR A 61 23.26 17.88 -15.47
N ALA A 62 23.35 17.47 -14.20
CA ALA A 62 22.97 16.14 -13.77
C ALA A 62 21.45 15.91 -13.89
N LEU A 63 20.64 16.93 -13.56
CA LEU A 63 19.20 16.85 -13.70
C LEU A 63 18.76 16.71 -15.18
N ASP A 64 19.43 17.44 -16.08
CA ASP A 64 19.20 17.33 -17.52
C ASP A 64 19.54 15.90 -18.01
N GLN A 65 20.70 15.37 -17.61
CA GLN A 65 21.10 13.98 -17.94
C GLN A 65 20.12 12.93 -17.40
N ALA A 66 19.62 13.12 -16.17
CA ALA A 66 18.63 12.22 -15.58
C ALA A 66 17.30 12.29 -16.33
N ASN A 67 16.88 13.48 -16.79
CA ASN A 67 15.70 13.65 -17.62
C ASN A 67 15.85 12.99 -18.99
N ASP A 68 17.00 13.14 -19.64
CA ASP A 68 17.28 12.48 -20.93
C ASP A 68 17.21 10.95 -20.79
N ALA A 69 17.86 10.39 -19.76
CA ALA A 69 17.80 8.97 -19.47
C ALA A 69 16.36 8.51 -19.19
N LYS A 70 15.59 9.26 -18.39
CA LYS A 70 14.17 8.99 -18.17
C LYS A 70 13.40 8.99 -19.47
N LEU A 71 13.59 9.97 -20.35
CA LEU A 71 12.90 10.11 -21.64
C LEU A 71 13.24 8.98 -22.64
N GLU A 72 14.48 8.50 -22.66
CA GLU A 72 14.85 7.34 -23.49
C GLU A 72 14.26 6.04 -22.92
N GLY A 73 14.33 5.83 -21.60
CA GLY A 73 13.65 4.70 -20.95
C GLY A 73 12.15 4.71 -21.23
N ASN A 74 11.63 5.93 -21.30
CA ASN A 74 10.29 6.21 -21.67
C ASN A 74 9.98 5.68 -23.09
N LYS A 75 10.73 6.11 -24.09
CA LYS A 75 10.59 5.67 -25.48
C LYS A 75 10.67 4.14 -25.60
N LEU A 76 11.68 3.52 -24.97
CA LEU A 76 11.87 2.08 -24.95
C LEU A 76 10.66 1.33 -24.37
N PHE A 77 10.02 1.88 -23.33
CA PHE A 77 8.79 1.31 -22.78
C PHE A 77 7.65 1.33 -23.81
N GLY A 78 7.50 2.45 -24.54
CA GLY A 78 6.51 2.57 -25.64
C GLY A 78 6.74 1.54 -26.75
N ASP A 79 8.01 1.19 -27.00
CA ASP A 79 8.42 0.15 -27.96
C ASP A 79 8.29 -1.28 -27.40
N GLY A 80 7.86 -1.44 -26.13
CA GLY A 80 7.72 -2.73 -25.45
C GLY A 80 9.04 -3.34 -24.95
N GLN A 81 10.14 -2.59 -25.02
CA GLN A 81 11.48 -2.99 -24.57
C GLN A 81 11.65 -2.70 -23.07
N TYR A 82 10.98 -3.49 -22.22
CA TYR A 82 10.85 -3.21 -20.80
C TYR A 82 12.17 -3.34 -20.02
N GLU A 83 13.03 -4.30 -20.37
CA GLU A 83 14.34 -4.49 -19.74
C GLU A 83 15.30 -3.33 -20.05
N GLU A 84 15.31 -2.85 -21.29
CA GLU A 84 16.10 -1.70 -21.72
C GLU A 84 15.56 -0.42 -21.07
N ALA A 85 14.23 -0.27 -21.00
CA ALA A 85 13.59 0.83 -20.29
C ALA A 85 14.00 0.86 -18.80
N LEU A 86 13.98 -0.30 -18.12
CA LEU A 86 14.44 -0.43 -16.72
C LEU A 86 15.88 0.05 -16.55
N SER A 87 16.76 -0.26 -17.52
CA SER A 87 18.18 0.15 -17.49
C SER A 87 18.32 1.67 -17.60
N GLN A 88 17.53 2.32 -18.45
CA GLN A 88 17.54 3.77 -18.59
C GLN A 88 16.97 4.48 -17.36
N TYR A 89 15.90 3.97 -16.76
CA TYR A 89 15.41 4.52 -15.49
C TYR A 89 16.39 4.32 -14.33
N GLU A 90 17.13 3.21 -14.32
CA GLU A 90 18.22 3.00 -13.35
C GLU A 90 19.31 4.07 -13.52
N LEU A 91 19.73 4.34 -14.76
CA LEU A 91 20.68 5.41 -15.05
C LEU A 91 20.16 6.77 -14.58
N ALA A 92 18.90 7.10 -14.86
CA ALA A 92 18.28 8.33 -14.38
C ALA A 92 18.33 8.45 -12.85
N LEU A 93 18.03 7.37 -12.12
CA LEU A 93 18.09 7.32 -10.66
C LEU A 93 19.51 7.48 -10.12
N GLN A 94 20.52 6.91 -10.78
CA GLN A 94 21.92 7.02 -10.39
C GLN A 94 22.46 8.43 -10.57
N VAL A 95 22.13 9.08 -11.69
CA VAL A 95 22.53 10.47 -11.95
C VAL A 95 21.82 11.43 -11.01
N ALA A 96 20.54 11.17 -10.73
CA ALA A 96 19.72 11.95 -9.79
C ALA A 96 19.99 11.64 -8.31
N ALA A 97 20.98 10.80 -7.99
CA ALA A 97 21.23 10.37 -6.61
C ALA A 97 21.63 11.57 -5.73
N ASP A 98 21.12 11.56 -4.48
CA ASP A 98 21.51 12.49 -3.42
C ASP A 98 21.30 13.99 -3.68
N MET A 99 20.37 14.34 -4.58
CA MET A 99 19.97 15.72 -4.84
C MET A 99 18.59 16.01 -4.23
N ALA A 100 18.45 17.13 -3.53
CA ALA A 100 17.15 17.55 -2.98
C ALA A 100 16.17 17.94 -4.09
N SER A 101 16.68 18.57 -5.16
CA SER A 101 15.91 18.96 -6.35
C SER A 101 15.44 17.77 -7.19
N SER A 102 16.01 16.58 -7.01
CA SER A 102 15.72 15.40 -7.83
C SER A 102 14.64 14.47 -7.24
N VAL A 103 14.00 14.84 -6.12
CA VAL A 103 12.98 13.99 -5.47
C VAL A 103 11.84 13.65 -6.43
N GLU A 104 11.39 14.61 -7.23
CA GLU A 104 10.30 14.42 -8.19
C GLU A 104 10.70 13.46 -9.32
N ILE A 105 11.83 13.70 -9.98
CA ILE A 105 12.30 12.81 -11.06
C ILE A 105 12.56 11.39 -10.55
N ARG A 106 13.09 11.23 -9.33
CA ARG A 106 13.28 9.91 -8.71
C ARG A 106 11.96 9.21 -8.43
N SER A 107 10.96 9.94 -7.92
CA SER A 107 9.61 9.39 -7.70
C SER A 107 9.00 8.88 -9.00
N ILE A 108 9.09 9.66 -10.08
CA ILE A 108 8.60 9.30 -11.42
C ILE A 108 9.36 8.09 -11.96
N CYS A 109 10.69 8.06 -11.87
CA CYS A 109 11.49 6.93 -12.36
C CYS A 109 11.14 5.63 -11.64
N HIS A 110 10.94 5.67 -10.32
CA HIS A 110 10.46 4.50 -9.56
C HIS A 110 9.06 4.05 -10.03
N ALA A 111 8.13 4.98 -10.24
CA ALA A 111 6.81 4.63 -10.75
C ALA A 111 6.86 4.02 -12.16
N ASN A 112 7.70 4.56 -13.05
CA ASN A 112 7.89 4.03 -14.41
C ASN A 112 8.52 2.62 -14.40
N ARG A 113 9.52 2.40 -13.54
CA ARG A 113 10.09 1.06 -13.32
C ARG A 113 9.06 0.08 -12.80
N ALA A 114 8.17 0.52 -11.91
CA ALA A 114 7.08 -0.32 -11.43
C ALA A 114 6.15 -0.75 -12.59
N VAL A 115 5.89 0.12 -13.57
CA VAL A 115 5.13 -0.25 -14.76
C VAL A 115 5.84 -1.32 -15.58
N CYS A 116 7.15 -1.19 -15.81
CA CYS A 116 7.94 -2.21 -16.49
C CYS A 116 7.84 -3.55 -15.76
N PHE A 117 8.04 -3.57 -14.45
CA PHE A 117 7.92 -4.80 -13.67
C PHE A 117 6.52 -5.41 -13.71
N MET A 118 5.47 -4.57 -13.73
CA MET A 118 4.10 -5.03 -13.87
C MET A 118 3.87 -5.71 -15.22
N LYS A 119 4.39 -5.12 -16.32
CA LYS A 119 4.35 -5.70 -17.67
C LYS A 119 5.12 -7.01 -17.78
N LEU A 120 6.21 -7.14 -17.02
CA LEU A 120 7.01 -8.37 -16.91
C LEU A 120 6.42 -9.40 -15.92
N GLY A 121 5.28 -9.14 -15.29
CA GLY A 121 4.66 -10.03 -14.30
C GLY A 121 5.43 -10.16 -12.98
N LYS A 122 6.38 -9.25 -12.71
CA LYS A 122 7.21 -9.24 -11.50
C LYS A 122 6.55 -8.38 -10.42
N TYR A 123 5.50 -8.93 -9.79
CA TYR A 123 4.65 -8.18 -8.86
C TYR A 123 5.37 -7.73 -7.57
N ASP A 124 6.27 -8.55 -6.99
CA ASP A 124 7.06 -8.13 -5.83
C ASP A 124 7.98 -6.93 -6.14
N SER A 125 8.61 -6.92 -7.31
CA SER A 125 9.41 -5.79 -7.77
C SER A 125 8.56 -4.55 -8.04
N THR A 126 7.34 -4.74 -8.56
CA THR A 126 6.36 -3.66 -8.74
C THR A 126 6.02 -2.99 -7.41
N ILE A 127 5.75 -3.78 -6.36
CA ILE A 127 5.45 -3.29 -5.02
C ILE A 127 6.63 -2.50 -4.44
N LYS A 128 7.86 -3.01 -4.59
CA LYS A 128 9.08 -2.34 -4.11
C LYS A 128 9.26 -0.98 -4.77
N GLU A 129 9.16 -0.91 -6.10
CA GLU A 129 9.36 0.35 -6.83
C GLU A 129 8.21 1.34 -6.58
N CYS A 130 6.95 0.89 -6.53
CA CYS A 130 5.84 1.76 -6.15
C CYS A 130 6.01 2.32 -4.73
N THR A 131 6.51 1.51 -3.79
CA THR A 131 6.74 1.96 -2.41
C THR A 131 7.76 3.08 -2.35
N LYS A 132 8.89 2.95 -3.07
CA LYS A 132 9.89 4.03 -3.19
C LYS A 132 9.29 5.29 -3.84
N ALA A 133 8.46 5.14 -4.87
CA ALA A 133 7.79 6.26 -5.51
C ALA A 133 6.88 7.02 -4.52
N ILE A 134 6.11 6.29 -3.71
CA ILE A 134 5.19 6.84 -2.70
C ILE A 134 5.94 7.45 -1.51
N GLU A 135 7.08 6.87 -1.11
CA GLU A 135 7.95 7.46 -0.07
C GLU A 135 8.48 8.84 -0.49
N LEU A 136 8.81 9.00 -1.77
CA LEU A 136 9.26 10.28 -2.34
C LEU A 136 8.08 11.24 -2.63
N ASN A 137 6.94 10.71 -3.04
CA ASN A 137 5.71 11.48 -3.31
C ASN A 137 4.48 10.78 -2.70
N PRO A 138 4.10 11.15 -1.46
CA PRO A 138 3.01 10.49 -0.74
C PRO A 138 1.62 10.67 -1.35
N VAL A 139 1.45 11.58 -2.31
CA VAL A 139 0.16 11.82 -3.00
C VAL A 139 0.12 11.21 -4.40
N TYR A 140 1.09 10.34 -4.72
CA TYR A 140 1.21 9.74 -6.04
C TYR A 140 0.19 8.62 -6.28
N VAL A 141 -1.04 9.02 -6.61
CA VAL A 141 -2.20 8.13 -6.77
C VAL A 141 -1.93 6.99 -7.77
N LYS A 142 -1.25 7.25 -8.90
CA LYS A 142 -0.95 6.20 -9.89
C LYS A 142 -0.04 5.09 -9.31
N ALA A 143 0.96 5.45 -8.52
CA ALA A 143 1.83 4.47 -7.85
C ALA A 143 1.03 3.64 -6.82
N MET A 144 0.10 4.25 -6.09
CA MET A 144 -0.81 3.54 -5.18
C MET A 144 -1.73 2.56 -5.92
N ILE A 145 -2.28 2.96 -7.08
CA ILE A 145 -3.10 2.09 -7.92
C ILE A 145 -2.30 0.87 -8.35
N ARG A 146 -1.10 1.07 -8.91
CA ARG A 146 -0.25 -0.02 -9.39
C ARG A 146 0.22 -0.94 -8.26
N ARG A 147 0.54 -0.39 -7.09
CA ARG A 147 0.88 -1.20 -5.92
C ARG A 147 -0.29 -2.05 -5.45
N GLY A 148 -1.49 -1.47 -5.39
CA GLY A 148 -2.71 -2.20 -5.06
C GLY A 148 -3.03 -3.31 -6.06
N GLU A 149 -2.86 -3.07 -7.37
CA GLU A 149 -3.02 -4.10 -8.40
C GLU A 149 -1.98 -5.21 -8.26
N ALA A 150 -0.71 -4.89 -7.97
CA ALA A 150 0.33 -5.88 -7.74
C ALA A 150 0.07 -6.71 -6.48
N HIS A 151 -0.40 -6.09 -5.39
CA HIS A 151 -0.85 -6.79 -4.18
C HIS A 151 -2.00 -7.74 -4.50
N GLU A 152 -2.99 -7.30 -5.26
CA GLU A 152 -4.10 -8.16 -5.68
C GLU A 152 -3.62 -9.36 -6.51
N LYS A 153 -2.66 -9.19 -7.41
CA LYS A 153 -2.08 -10.30 -8.19
C LYS A 153 -1.34 -11.32 -7.33
N LEU A 154 -0.82 -10.90 -6.18
CA LEU A 154 -0.24 -11.75 -5.13
C LEU A 154 -1.27 -12.20 -4.09
N GLU A 155 -2.56 -11.88 -4.31
CA GLU A 155 -3.67 -12.12 -3.39
C GLU A 155 -3.49 -11.48 -2.00
N ASN A 156 -2.67 -10.44 -1.89
CA ASN A 156 -2.46 -9.64 -0.68
C ASN A 156 -3.57 -8.59 -0.58
N TYR A 157 -4.79 -9.06 -0.35
CA TYR A 157 -6.00 -8.25 -0.52
C TYR A 157 -6.12 -7.13 0.52
N GLU A 158 -5.66 -7.36 1.75
CA GLU A 158 -5.68 -6.36 2.82
C GLU A 158 -4.81 -5.14 2.47
N GLU A 159 -3.60 -5.39 1.95
CA GLU A 159 -2.68 -4.35 1.51
C GLU A 159 -3.22 -3.60 0.30
N ALA A 160 -3.82 -4.31 -0.68
CA ALA A 160 -4.47 -3.68 -1.83
C ALA A 160 -5.62 -2.75 -1.41
N ILE A 161 -6.46 -3.18 -0.46
CA ILE A 161 -7.55 -2.36 0.10
C ILE A 161 -6.98 -1.14 0.84
N ALA A 162 -5.87 -1.27 1.56
CA ALA A 162 -5.24 -0.16 2.26
C ALA A 162 -4.77 0.94 1.29
N ASP A 163 -4.16 0.56 0.17
CA ASP A 163 -3.78 1.50 -0.89
C ASP A 163 -5.00 2.22 -1.48
N MET A 164 -6.09 1.48 -1.76
CA MET A 164 -7.31 2.10 -2.29
C MET A 164 -7.97 3.06 -1.30
N LYS A 165 -7.92 2.76 0.00
CA LYS A 165 -8.41 3.67 1.05
C LYS A 165 -7.59 4.95 1.09
N LYS A 166 -6.27 4.86 0.95
CA LYS A 166 -5.38 6.02 0.86
C LYS A 166 -5.74 6.92 -0.33
N ILE A 167 -6.06 6.32 -1.48
CA ILE A 167 -6.55 7.07 -2.65
C ILE A 167 -7.85 7.80 -2.33
N LEU A 168 -8.78 7.19 -1.60
CA LEU A 168 -10.03 7.84 -1.19
C LEU A 168 -9.85 8.94 -0.13
N GLU A 169 -8.77 8.91 0.65
CA GLU A 169 -8.39 10.03 1.52
C GLU A 169 -7.93 11.25 0.70
N ILE A 170 -7.25 11.02 -0.43
CA ILE A 170 -6.76 12.07 -1.34
C ILE A 170 -7.88 12.58 -2.25
N ASP A 171 -8.59 11.65 -2.89
CA ASP A 171 -9.73 11.90 -3.78
C ASP A 171 -10.93 11.04 -3.36
N PRO A 172 -11.81 11.58 -2.51
CA PRO A 172 -13.02 10.90 -2.08
C PRO A 172 -13.99 10.57 -3.22
N SER A 173 -13.81 11.14 -4.41
CA SER A 173 -14.67 10.91 -5.58
C SER A 173 -14.17 9.79 -6.49
N ASN A 174 -13.01 9.18 -6.19
CA ASN A 174 -12.42 8.13 -7.01
C ASN A 174 -13.28 6.85 -7.08
N ASP A 175 -13.98 6.67 -8.20
CA ASP A 175 -14.86 5.51 -8.42
C ASP A 175 -14.11 4.18 -8.50
N GLN A 176 -12.91 4.19 -9.08
CA GLN A 176 -12.12 2.98 -9.25
C GLN A 176 -11.71 2.40 -7.89
N ALA A 177 -11.19 3.24 -6.99
CA ALA A 177 -10.83 2.83 -5.64
C ALA A 177 -12.02 2.25 -4.86
N ARG A 178 -13.21 2.89 -4.93
CA ARG A 178 -14.44 2.37 -4.30
C ARG A 178 -14.83 0.99 -4.83
N LYS A 179 -14.79 0.81 -6.15
CA LYS A 179 -15.13 -0.46 -6.80
C LYS A 179 -14.14 -1.56 -6.42
N THR A 180 -12.85 -1.25 -6.42
CA THR A 180 -11.80 -2.19 -6.02
C THR A 180 -11.99 -2.63 -4.58
N ILE A 181 -12.22 -1.71 -3.63
CA ILE A 181 -12.47 -2.07 -2.23
C ILE A 181 -13.66 -3.03 -2.10
N ARG A 182 -14.81 -2.69 -2.68
CA ARG A 182 -16.01 -3.54 -2.62
C ARG A 182 -15.79 -4.94 -3.19
N ARG A 183 -14.94 -5.06 -4.20
CA ARG A 183 -14.60 -6.36 -4.82
C ARG A 183 -13.63 -7.16 -3.97
N LEU A 184 -12.64 -6.50 -3.36
CA LEU A 184 -11.57 -7.18 -2.61
C LEU A 184 -11.97 -7.52 -1.18
N GLU A 185 -12.89 -6.78 -0.55
CA GLU A 185 -13.38 -7.04 0.82
C GLU A 185 -13.81 -8.49 1.08
N PRO A 186 -14.70 -9.11 0.25
CA PRO A 186 -15.06 -10.51 0.46
C PRO A 186 -13.89 -11.48 0.25
N LEU A 187 -12.98 -11.19 -0.69
CA LEU A 187 -11.80 -12.02 -0.96
C LEU A 187 -10.79 -11.99 0.19
N ALA A 188 -10.59 -10.81 0.80
CA ALA A 188 -9.79 -10.64 2.00
C ALA A 188 -10.36 -11.45 3.17
N ALA A 189 -11.67 -11.33 3.41
CA ALA A 189 -12.35 -12.08 4.47
C ALA A 189 -12.23 -13.61 4.28
N GLU A 190 -12.44 -14.09 3.06
CA GLU A 190 -12.29 -15.52 2.73
C GLU A 190 -10.85 -16.00 2.94
N LYS A 191 -9.86 -15.26 2.44
CA LYS A 191 -8.43 -15.60 2.60
C LYS A 191 -8.02 -15.62 4.07
N MET A 192 -8.52 -14.68 4.88
CA MET A 192 -8.24 -14.63 6.30
C MET A 192 -8.90 -15.78 7.07
N GLU A 193 -10.13 -16.16 6.75
CA GLU A 193 -10.78 -17.30 7.41
C GLU A 193 -10.07 -18.61 7.04
N LYS A 194 -9.71 -18.81 5.77
CA LYS A 194 -8.92 -19.98 5.35
C LYS A 194 -7.57 -20.07 6.09
N LYS A 195 -6.82 -18.97 6.16
CA LYS A 195 -5.55 -18.92 6.91
C LYS A 195 -5.74 -19.24 8.39
N LYS A 196 -6.84 -18.77 8.99
CA LYS A 196 -7.18 -19.03 10.40
C LYS A 196 -7.54 -20.49 10.63
N GLU A 197 -8.30 -21.11 9.74
CA GLU A 197 -8.60 -22.55 9.79
C GLU A 197 -7.32 -23.39 9.72
N GLU A 198 -6.44 -23.11 8.74
CA GLU A 198 -5.14 -23.77 8.60
C GLU A 198 -4.25 -23.57 9.84
N MET A 199 -4.27 -22.38 10.44
CA MET A 199 -3.53 -22.11 11.67
C MET A 199 -4.08 -22.89 12.87
N ILE A 200 -5.41 -22.96 13.00
CA ILE A 200 -6.07 -23.73 14.06
C ILE A 200 -5.75 -25.22 13.92
N GLU A 201 -5.76 -25.76 12.71
CA GLU A 201 -5.37 -27.15 12.43
C GLU A 201 -3.93 -27.42 12.86
N LYS A 202 -2.97 -26.59 12.44
CA LYS A 202 -1.57 -26.70 12.86
C LYS A 202 -1.38 -26.60 14.38
N LEU A 203 -2.17 -25.76 15.05
CA LEU A 203 -2.15 -25.65 16.51
C LEU A 203 -2.72 -26.88 17.20
N LYS A 204 -3.78 -27.49 16.64
CA LYS A 204 -4.32 -28.77 17.13
C LYS A 204 -3.30 -29.89 16.97
N ASP A 205 -2.66 -30.01 15.82
CA ASP A 205 -1.63 -31.02 15.58
C ASP A 205 -0.46 -30.87 16.55
N LEU A 206 0.01 -29.64 16.74
CA LEU A 206 1.08 -29.34 17.68
C LEU A 206 0.68 -29.72 19.11
N GLY A 207 -0.52 -29.34 19.53
CA GLY A 207 -0.98 -29.63 20.88
C GLY A 207 -1.27 -31.12 21.09
N ASN A 208 -1.80 -31.84 20.10
CA ASN A 208 -1.98 -33.28 20.12
C ASN A 208 -0.64 -34.04 20.14
N SER A 209 0.40 -33.54 19.47
CA SER A 209 1.76 -34.08 19.57
C SER A 209 2.32 -33.96 21.00
N VAL A 210 2.10 -32.81 21.64
CA VAL A 210 2.57 -32.52 23.01
C VAL A 210 1.76 -33.26 24.08
N LEU A 211 0.46 -33.47 23.87
CA LEU A 211 -0.45 -34.11 24.82
C LEU A 211 -0.54 -35.63 24.61
N GLY A 212 -0.35 -36.11 23.38
CA GLY A 212 -0.40 -37.53 23.04
C GLY A 212 0.65 -38.37 23.78
N ARG A 213 1.84 -37.80 24.05
CA ARG A 213 2.86 -38.44 24.90
C ARG A 213 2.40 -38.70 26.34
N PHE A 214 1.33 -38.03 26.77
CA PHE A 214 0.69 -38.20 28.07
C PHE A 214 -0.69 -38.88 27.98
N GLY A 215 -1.04 -39.46 26.82
CA GLY A 215 -2.33 -40.12 26.61
C GLY A 215 -3.53 -39.16 26.51
N MET A 216 -3.29 -37.87 26.23
CA MET A 216 -4.31 -36.82 26.12
C MET A 216 -4.47 -36.35 24.66
N SER A 217 -5.69 -35.93 24.29
CA SER A 217 -6.00 -35.31 22.99
C SER A 217 -6.93 -34.10 23.17
N ILE A 218 -6.79 -33.10 22.30
CA ILE A 218 -7.57 -31.87 22.25
C ILE A 218 -8.91 -32.09 21.54
N ASP A 219 -9.07 -33.21 20.82
CA ASP A 219 -10.28 -33.50 20.04
C ASP A 219 -11.51 -33.71 20.94
N ASN A 220 -11.30 -34.09 22.21
CA ASN A 220 -12.34 -34.30 23.22
C ASN A 220 -12.66 -33.05 24.07
N PHE A 221 -11.94 -31.94 23.91
CA PHE A 221 -12.21 -30.68 24.60
C PHE A 221 -13.28 -29.89 23.84
N LYS A 222 -14.57 -30.20 24.09
CA LYS A 222 -15.67 -29.32 23.71
C LYS A 222 -15.91 -28.32 24.83
N ALA A 223 -15.37 -27.11 24.66
CA ALA A 223 -15.67 -25.97 25.51
C ALA A 223 -17.17 -25.66 25.48
N VAL A 224 -17.92 -26.08 26.50
CA VAL A 224 -19.33 -25.69 26.67
C VAL A 224 -19.37 -24.36 27.41
N LYS A 225 -19.84 -23.30 26.73
CA LYS A 225 -20.11 -22.01 27.37
C LYS A 225 -21.40 -22.12 28.20
N ASP A 226 -21.30 -21.94 29.51
CA ASP A 226 -22.46 -21.95 30.40
C ASP A 226 -23.26 -20.62 30.26
N PRO A 227 -24.56 -20.64 29.86
CA PRO A 227 -25.30 -19.44 29.51
C PRO A 227 -25.54 -18.45 30.66
N LYS A 228 -25.27 -18.86 31.91
CA LYS A 228 -25.57 -18.04 33.10
C LYS A 228 -24.37 -17.41 33.78
N THR A 229 -23.14 -17.83 33.47
CA THR A 229 -21.93 -17.38 34.20
C THR A 229 -20.79 -16.90 33.30
N GLY A 230 -20.85 -17.15 31.98
CA GLY A 230 -19.79 -16.77 31.03
C GLY A 230 -18.50 -17.58 31.17
N ASN A 231 -18.42 -18.54 32.10
CA ASN A 231 -17.28 -19.43 32.25
C ASN A 231 -17.37 -20.60 31.25
N VAL A 232 -16.20 -21.01 30.74
CA VAL A 232 -16.00 -22.19 29.92
C VAL A 232 -15.71 -23.36 30.85
N GLY A 233 -16.57 -24.38 30.87
CA GLY A 233 -16.38 -25.59 31.67
C GLY A 233 -16.20 -26.83 30.79
N ASP A 234 -15.22 -27.67 31.13
CA ASP A 234 -14.99 -28.98 30.49
C ASP A 234 -15.87 -30.05 31.13
N GLN A 235 -16.69 -30.74 30.32
CA GLN A 235 -17.59 -31.79 30.81
C GLN A 235 -16.96 -33.19 30.87
N ASN A 236 -15.65 -33.34 30.62
CA ASN A 236 -15.00 -34.65 30.46
C ASN A 236 -14.03 -35.04 31.59
N ASN A 237 -14.31 -34.68 32.84
CA ASN A 237 -13.63 -35.31 33.98
C ASN A 237 -14.63 -35.84 35.02
N LYS A 238 -15.08 -37.08 34.82
CA LYS A 238 -15.64 -37.92 35.88
C LYS A 238 -14.64 -39.02 36.23
N THR A 239 -13.51 -38.67 36.83
CA THR A 239 -12.80 -39.58 37.75
C THR A 239 -12.06 -38.80 38.83
N ASN A 240 -12.58 -38.89 40.05
CA ASN A 240 -12.01 -38.63 41.37
C ASN A 240 -10.52 -38.18 41.42
N THR A 241 -10.27 -36.97 41.94
CA THR A 241 -9.76 -36.77 43.32
C THR A 241 -9.58 -35.27 43.58
N ASP A 242 -10.21 -34.81 44.66
CA ASP A 242 -10.82 -33.48 44.77
C ASP A 242 -9.92 -32.41 45.43
N GLU A 243 -8.62 -32.65 45.61
CA GLU A 243 -7.77 -31.70 46.36
C GLU A 243 -6.42 -31.36 45.70
N GLY A 244 -5.99 -32.11 44.68
CA GLY A 244 -4.75 -31.82 43.94
C GLY A 244 -4.92 -30.97 42.66
N PHE A 245 -6.15 -30.87 42.15
CA PHE A 245 -6.44 -30.27 40.84
C PHE A 245 -6.61 -28.74 40.89
N GLU A 246 -7.06 -28.18 42.02
CA GLU A 246 -7.19 -26.72 42.22
C GLU A 246 -5.82 -26.01 42.21
N HIS A 247 -4.79 -26.60 42.81
CA HIS A 247 -3.44 -26.04 42.81
C HIS A 247 -2.74 -26.17 41.44
N PHE A 248 -3.07 -27.22 40.67
CA PHE A 248 -2.54 -27.42 39.31
C PHE A 248 -3.26 -26.51 38.29
N LEU A 249 -4.56 -26.31 38.44
CA LEU A 249 -5.35 -25.39 37.60
C LEU A 249 -5.09 -23.91 37.90
N GLY A 250 -4.64 -23.55 39.11
CA GLY A 250 -4.25 -22.17 39.45
C GLY A 250 -3.08 -21.66 38.60
N ASP A 251 -2.06 -22.49 38.41
CA ASP A 251 -0.92 -22.16 37.54
C ASP A 251 -1.26 -22.30 36.05
N HIS A 252 -2.07 -23.29 35.68
CA HIS A 252 -2.47 -23.52 34.29
C HIS A 252 -3.49 -22.50 33.75
N ARG A 253 -4.38 -21.95 34.60
CA ARG A 253 -5.28 -20.84 34.21
C ARG A 253 -4.48 -19.57 33.96
N THR A 254 -3.41 -19.36 34.71
CA THR A 254 -2.44 -18.28 34.48
C THR A 254 -1.67 -18.50 33.17
N ALA A 255 -1.27 -19.74 32.87
CA ALA A 255 -0.60 -20.09 31.61
C ALA A 255 -1.52 -19.97 30.38
N LEU A 256 -2.76 -20.46 30.45
CA LEU A 256 -3.75 -20.33 29.37
C LEU A 256 -4.20 -18.88 29.17
N THR A 257 -4.36 -18.12 30.25
CA THR A 257 -4.63 -16.68 30.15
C THR A 257 -3.42 -15.97 29.53
N LYS A 258 -2.18 -16.34 29.89
CA LYS A 258 -0.97 -15.83 29.25
C LYS A 258 -0.86 -16.22 27.78
N VAL A 259 -1.18 -17.45 27.39
CA VAL A 259 -1.21 -17.89 25.99
C VAL A 259 -2.28 -17.15 25.21
N HIS A 260 -3.48 -16.98 25.79
CA HIS A 260 -4.55 -16.19 25.19
C HIS A 260 -4.16 -14.71 25.05
N HIS A 261 -3.51 -14.13 26.07
CA HIS A 261 -3.00 -12.76 26.04
C HIS A 261 -1.82 -12.61 25.06
N MET A 262 -0.95 -13.62 24.91
CA MET A 262 0.16 -13.64 23.95
C MET A 262 -0.35 -13.78 22.52
N ILE A 263 -1.40 -14.58 22.28
CA ILE A 263 -2.07 -14.67 20.98
C ILE A 263 -2.77 -13.35 20.64
N GLN A 264 -3.48 -12.75 21.60
CA GLN A 264 -4.15 -11.46 21.42
C GLN A 264 -3.18 -10.28 21.26
N ASN A 265 -2.04 -10.29 21.96
CA ASN A 265 -1.02 -9.25 21.84
C ASN A 265 -0.17 -9.43 20.58
N GLY A 266 0.14 -10.66 20.17
CA GLY A 266 0.82 -10.96 18.91
C GLY A 266 -0.01 -10.59 17.68
N LEU A 267 -1.35 -10.69 17.78
CA LEU A 267 -2.27 -10.19 16.75
C LEU A 267 -2.42 -8.65 16.75
N LYS A 268 -2.12 -7.97 17.86
CA LYS A 268 -2.22 -6.50 17.99
C LYS A 268 -0.93 -5.75 17.70
N SER A 269 0.24 -6.39 17.79
CA SER A 269 1.54 -5.73 17.70
C SER A 269 2.19 -5.72 16.31
N GLY A 270 1.45 -6.02 15.23
CA GLY A 270 1.87 -5.73 13.85
C GLY A 270 3.30 -6.14 13.45
N GLY A 271 3.85 -7.20 14.05
CA GLY A 271 5.25 -7.57 13.91
C GLY A 271 5.41 -9.07 13.81
N LEU A 272 5.17 -9.61 12.62
CA LEU A 272 5.71 -10.93 12.24
C LEU A 272 7.22 -10.78 12.02
N GLY A 273 7.97 -10.74 13.12
CA GLY A 273 9.39 -11.10 13.08
C GLY A 273 9.50 -12.57 12.70
N SER A 274 10.30 -12.83 11.67
CA SER A 274 10.58 -14.15 11.10
C SER A 274 10.81 -15.23 12.18
N MET A 275 10.23 -16.40 11.95
CA MET A 275 10.36 -17.60 12.80
C MET A 275 11.78 -18.24 12.74
N GLU A 276 12.78 -17.53 12.19
CA GLU A 276 14.17 -17.96 12.10
C GLU A 276 15.03 -17.60 13.33
N ASP A 277 14.64 -16.62 14.15
CA ASP A 277 15.52 -16.12 15.23
C ASP A 277 15.52 -16.96 16.52
N LEU A 278 14.67 -17.99 16.62
CA LEU A 278 14.57 -18.82 17.84
C LEU A 278 15.44 -20.10 17.82
N LYS A 279 16.30 -20.27 16.82
CA LYS A 279 17.22 -21.44 16.74
C LYS A 279 18.63 -21.20 17.29
N HIS A 280 18.97 -20.00 17.78
CA HIS A 280 20.36 -19.70 18.17
C HIS A 280 20.64 -19.31 19.62
N GLU A 281 19.71 -19.52 20.54
CA GLU A 281 19.98 -19.30 21.95
C GLU A 281 19.68 -20.54 22.80
N LYS A 282 20.58 -21.52 22.67
CA LYS A 282 20.94 -22.52 23.69
C LYS A 282 22.18 -23.28 23.23
N ARG A 283 23.34 -22.68 23.46
CA ARG A 283 24.60 -23.39 23.74
C ARG A 283 25.07 -22.98 25.12
#